data_AF-A0A7T5UP07-F1
#
_entry.id   AF-A0A7T5UP07-F1
#
_cell.length_a   1.000
_cell.length_b   1.000
_cell.length_c   1.000
_cell.angle_alpha   90.00
_cell.angle_beta   90.00
_cell.angle_gamma   90.00
#
_symmetry.space_group_name_H-M   'P 1'
#
loop_
_entity.id
_entity.type
_entity.pdbx_description
1 polymer ?
#
loop_
_entity_poly.entity_id
_entity_poly.type
_entity_poly.pdbx_seq_one_letter_code
_entity_poly.pdbx_strand_id
1 'polypeptide(L)'
;MRKKIQEVIKQSVKQSLLDFAFFNLKILGLSILMILLYKNIVASQAVSSLYFKIFNPSIIGVEDKNATVEFLRKIQVLPEYGNYLIMALDNYGSKIKAEVNKDYFHRKQEIERLESALNKNPKSRDINLALSKLYETQGSKKQAQFYLEKAKEIDPTIK
;
A
#
# COMPACT_ATOMS: atom_id res chain seq x y z
N MET A 1 36.19 -2.22 -65.93
CA MET A 1 36.81 -2.78 -64.71
C MET A 1 36.73 -1.84 -63.50
N ARG A 2 37.18 -0.57 -63.59
CA ARG A 2 37.16 0.40 -62.47
C ARG A 2 35.78 0.65 -61.83
N LYS A 3 34.71 0.82 -62.61
CA LYS A 3 33.34 1.03 -62.09
C LYS A 3 32.85 -0.14 -61.23
N LYS A 4 33.13 -1.39 -61.64
CA LYS A 4 32.75 -2.59 -60.88
C LYS A 4 33.48 -2.67 -59.54
N ILE A 5 34.75 -2.28 -59.51
CA ILE A 5 35.54 -2.20 -58.26
C ILE A 5 34.97 -1.14 -57.32
N GLN A 6 34.59 0.03 -57.84
CA GLN A 6 33.99 1.10 -57.04
C GLN A 6 32.63 0.70 -56.42
N GLU A 7 31.78 -0.01 -57.18
CA GLU A 7 30.50 -0.51 -56.66
C GLU A 7 30.70 -1.56 -55.56
N VAL A 8 31.66 -2.48 -55.72
CA VAL A 8 32.00 -3.47 -54.68
C VAL A 8 32.50 -2.78 -53.42
N ILE A 9 33.37 -1.78 -53.54
CA ILE A 9 33.87 -1.00 -52.41
C ILE A 9 32.70 -0.28 -51.72
N LYS A 10 31.84 0.41 -52.47
CA LYS A 10 30.68 1.13 -51.93
C LYS A 10 29.73 0.20 -51.18
N GLN A 11 29.48 -0.99 -51.73
CA GLN A 11 28.63 -2.01 -51.09
C GLN A 11 29.28 -2.55 -49.80
N SER A 12 30.59 -2.81 -49.81
CA SER A 12 31.33 -3.27 -48.63
C SER A 12 31.34 -2.24 -47.49
N VAL A 13 31.53 -0.95 -47.81
CA VAL A 13 31.47 0.15 -46.84
C VAL A 13 30.07 0.30 -46.26
N LYS A 14 29.03 0.23 -47.11
CA LYS A 14 27.64 0.29 -46.65
C LYS A 14 27.32 -0.86 -45.69
N GLN A 15 27.76 -2.08 -46.01
CA GLN A 15 27.56 -3.24 -45.14
C GLN A 15 28.29 -3.07 -43.80
N SER A 16 29.55 -2.63 -43.82
CA SER A 16 30.34 -2.38 -42.60
C SER A 16 29.69 -1.31 -41.71
N LEU A 17 29.15 -0.24 -42.29
CA LEU A 17 28.42 0.79 -41.54
C LEU A 17 27.11 0.25 -40.92
N LEU A 18 26.39 -0.61 -41.65
CA LEU A 18 25.19 -1.27 -41.11
C LEU A 18 25.55 -2.20 -39.95
N ASP A 19 26.58 -3.02 -40.10
CA ASP A 19 27.03 -3.95 -39.05
C ASP A 19 27.48 -3.19 -37.80
N PHE A 20 28.21 -2.07 -37.98
CA PHE A 20 28.59 -1.17 -36.90
C PHE A 20 27.35 -0.56 -36.21
N ALA A 21 26.36 -0.08 -36.97
CA ALA A 21 25.13 0.46 -36.41
C ALA A 21 24.35 -0.60 -35.60
N PHE A 22 24.23 -1.82 -36.13
CA PHE A 22 23.57 -2.94 -35.43
C PHE A 22 24.31 -3.33 -34.14
N PHE A 23 25.64 -3.34 -34.16
CA PHE A 23 26.45 -3.60 -32.97
C PHE A 23 26.20 -2.55 -31.87
N ASN A 24 26.24 -1.26 -32.23
CA ASN A 24 25.97 -0.16 -31.28
C ASN A 24 24.54 -0.20 -30.75
N LEU A 25 23.56 -0.53 -31.59
CA LEU A 25 22.16 -0.65 -31.17
C LEU A 25 21.98 -1.76 -30.12
N LYS A 26 22.69 -2.89 -30.27
CA LYS A 26 22.68 -3.97 -29.27
C LYS A 26 23.27 -3.53 -27.93
N ILE A 27 24.39 -2.80 -27.96
CA ILE A 27 25.02 -2.25 -26.75
C ILE A 27 24.09 -1.28 -26.04
N LEU A 28 23.43 -0.40 -26.80
CA LEU A 28 22.46 0.55 -26.26
C LEU A 28 21.28 -0.19 -25.62
N GLY A 29 20.73 -1.20 -26.30
CA GLY A 29 19.65 -2.04 -25.78
C GLY A 29 20.03 -2.75 -24.47
N LEU A 30 21.24 -3.32 -24.41
CA LEU A 30 21.76 -3.95 -23.20
C LEU A 30 21.91 -2.94 -22.05
N SER A 31 22.39 -1.73 -22.35
CA SER A 31 22.55 -0.67 -21.36
C SER A 31 21.20 -0.23 -20.77
N ILE A 32 20.18 -0.07 -21.63
CA ILE A 32 18.81 0.25 -21.19
C ILE A 32 18.26 -0.85 -20.29
N LEU A 33 18.44 -2.12 -20.67
CA LEU A 33 18.01 -3.26 -19.86
C LEU A 33 18.67 -3.25 -18.48
N MET A 34 19.98 -3.00 -18.40
CA MET A 34 20.70 -2.92 -17.13
C MET A 34 20.16 -1.80 -16.23
N ILE A 35 19.82 -0.63 -16.80
CA ILE A 35 19.21 0.48 -16.04
C ILE A 35 17.83 0.07 -15.50
N LEU A 36 17.01 -0.60 -16.30
CA LEU A 36 15.69 -1.07 -15.86
C LEU A 36 15.80 -2.12 -14.75
N LEU A 37 16.74 -3.06 -14.87
CA LEU A 37 17.01 -4.07 -13.84
C LEU A 37 17.51 -3.42 -12.55
N TYR A 38 18.44 -2.46 -12.64
CA TYR A 38 18.92 -1.73 -11.48
C TYR A 38 17.78 -0.99 -10.76
N LYS A 39 16.92 -0.28 -11.52
CA LYS A 39 15.73 0.37 -10.96
C LYS A 39 14.79 -0.63 -10.31
N ASN A 40 14.61 -1.82 -10.91
CA ASN A 40 13.79 -2.87 -10.34
C ASN A 40 14.34 -3.37 -9.00
N ILE A 41 15.66 -3.57 -8.89
CA ILE A 41 16.33 -3.96 -7.65
C ILE A 41 16.21 -2.86 -6.58
N VAL A 42 16.43 -1.60 -6.94
CA VAL A 42 16.28 -0.49 -5.98
C VAL A 42 14.82 -0.36 -5.53
N ALA A 43 13.86 -0.48 -6.45
CA ALA A 43 12.44 -0.46 -6.13
C ALA A 43 12.01 -1.65 -5.25
N SER A 44 12.60 -2.83 -5.45
CA SER A 44 12.31 -4.00 -4.60
C SER A 44 12.89 -3.86 -3.19
N GLN A 45 13.98 -3.11 -3.02
CA GLN A 45 14.50 -2.74 -1.70
C GLN A 45 13.64 -1.70 -0.97
N ALA A 46 12.84 -0.91 -1.71
CA ALA A 46 11.86 0.00 -1.14
C ALA A 46 10.56 -0.69 -0.72
N VAL A 47 10.41 -2.00 -0.99
CA VAL A 47 9.33 -2.80 -0.41
C VAL A 47 9.54 -2.81 1.10
N SER A 48 8.58 -2.20 1.81
CA SER A 48 8.63 -2.02 3.25
C SER A 48 9.04 -3.30 3.96
N SER A 49 9.92 -3.20 4.96
CA SER A 49 10.25 -4.32 5.85
C SER A 49 9.00 -4.95 6.48
N LEU A 50 7.88 -4.22 6.54
CA LEU A 50 6.58 -4.71 6.94
C LEU A 50 6.05 -5.82 6.01
N TYR A 51 6.27 -5.72 4.70
CA TYR A 51 5.88 -6.76 3.72
C TYR A 51 6.63 -8.06 3.99
N PHE A 52 7.95 -8.01 4.22
CA PHE A 52 8.74 -9.19 4.57
C PHE A 52 8.36 -9.79 5.94
N LYS A 53 7.98 -8.95 6.91
CA LYS A 53 7.44 -9.42 8.20
C LYS A 53 6.07 -10.09 8.09
N ILE A 54 5.26 -9.73 7.08
CA ILE A 54 3.89 -10.22 6.93
C ILE A 54 3.83 -11.43 5.96
N PHE A 55 4.65 -11.46 4.92
CA PHE A 55 4.54 -12.40 3.79
C PHE A 55 5.62 -13.47 3.71
N ASN A 56 6.54 -13.55 4.68
CA ASN A 56 7.34 -14.76 4.80
C ASN A 56 6.42 -15.85 5.37
N PRO A 57 6.11 -16.94 4.65
CA PRO A 57 5.19 -17.99 5.12
C PRO A 57 5.66 -18.68 6.41
N SER A 58 6.92 -18.47 6.81
CA SER A 58 7.48 -18.85 8.10
C SER A 58 7.16 -17.90 9.27
N ILE A 59 6.47 -16.76 9.09
CA ILE A 59 6.19 -15.76 10.16
C ILE A 59 4.71 -15.72 10.60
N ILE A 60 3.75 -16.17 9.78
CA ILE A 60 2.43 -16.55 10.36
C ILE A 60 2.62 -17.79 11.26
N GLY A 61 3.73 -18.53 11.07
CA GLY A 61 4.28 -19.45 12.05
C GLY A 61 5.15 -18.74 13.10
N VAL A 62 4.68 -18.73 14.35
CA VAL A 62 5.51 -18.84 15.56
C VAL A 62 6.12 -17.56 16.19
N GLU A 63 6.65 -16.56 15.48
CA GLU A 63 7.51 -15.58 16.19
C GLU A 63 6.85 -14.28 16.71
N ASP A 64 5.82 -13.71 16.07
CA ASP A 64 5.22 -12.45 16.56
C ASP A 64 3.70 -12.38 16.38
N LYS A 65 3.02 -12.90 17.40
CA LYS A 65 1.56 -12.79 17.55
C LYS A 65 1.09 -11.34 17.58
N ASN A 66 1.86 -10.41 18.15
CA ASN A 66 1.47 -9.00 18.26
C ASN A 66 1.52 -8.32 16.88
N ALA A 67 2.57 -8.58 16.09
CA ALA A 67 2.65 -8.10 14.71
C ALA A 67 1.51 -8.67 13.85
N THR A 68 1.16 -9.94 14.04
CA THR A 68 0.01 -10.57 13.38
C THR A 68 -1.31 -9.86 13.75
N VAL A 69 -1.51 -9.57 15.03
CA VAL A 69 -2.68 -8.82 15.51
C VAL A 69 -2.72 -7.41 14.91
N GLU A 70 -1.59 -6.69 14.88
CA GLU A 70 -1.50 -5.35 14.31
C GLU A 70 -1.78 -5.34 12.80
N PHE A 71 -1.23 -6.31 12.07
CA PHE A 71 -1.50 -6.49 10.65
C PHE A 71 -2.99 -6.73 10.40
N LEU A 72 -3.58 -7.73 11.07
CA LEU A 72 -4.99 -8.06 10.94
C LEU A 72 -5.90 -6.87 11.28
N ARG A 73 -5.53 -6.04 12.26
CA ARG A 73 -6.24 -4.78 12.58
C ARG A 73 -6.23 -3.78 11.42
N LYS A 74 -5.10 -3.63 10.73
CA LYS A 74 -4.98 -2.68 9.60
C LYS A 74 -5.75 -3.11 8.36
N ILE A 75 -5.87 -4.42 8.14
CA ILE A 75 -6.52 -4.96 6.94
C ILE A 75 -7.99 -5.36 7.15
N GLN A 76 -8.58 -5.09 8.33
CA GLN A 76 -9.97 -5.48 8.66
C GLN A 76 -11.03 -5.02 7.65
N VAL A 77 -10.76 -3.94 6.94
CA VAL A 77 -11.67 -3.35 5.93
C VAL A 77 -11.46 -3.93 4.52
N LEU A 78 -10.41 -4.72 4.31
CA LEU A 78 -10.07 -5.29 3.02
C LEU A 78 -10.84 -6.59 2.79
N PRO A 79 -11.30 -6.88 1.55
CA PRO A 79 -11.99 -8.13 1.20
C PRO A 79 -11.21 -9.39 1.61
N GLU A 80 -9.89 -9.33 1.59
CA GLU A 80 -8.99 -10.45 1.85
C GLU A 80 -8.81 -10.74 3.34
N TYR A 81 -9.34 -9.90 4.24
CA TYR A 81 -9.22 -10.05 5.70
C TYR A 81 -9.58 -11.46 6.19
N GLY A 82 -10.66 -12.04 5.64
CA GLY A 82 -11.11 -13.38 6.02
C GLY A 82 -10.04 -14.44 5.80
N ASN A 83 -9.30 -14.36 4.69
CA ASN A 83 -8.26 -15.32 4.35
C ASN A 83 -7.09 -15.23 5.34
N TYR A 84 -6.64 -14.01 5.66
CA TYR A 84 -5.56 -13.80 6.63
C TYR A 84 -5.98 -14.17 8.07
N LEU A 85 -7.24 -13.94 8.44
CA LEU A 85 -7.76 -14.32 9.74
C LEU A 85 -7.79 -15.85 9.90
N ILE A 86 -8.17 -16.59 8.86
CA ILE A 86 -8.15 -18.06 8.88
C ILE A 86 -6.71 -18.57 9.12
N MET A 87 -5.74 -18.07 8.35
CA MET A 87 -4.33 -18.44 8.56
C MET A 87 -3.84 -18.13 9.98
N ALA A 88 -4.26 -17.01 10.55
CA ALA A 88 -3.91 -16.64 11.92
C ALA A 88 -4.61 -17.51 12.98
N LEU A 89 -5.86 -17.95 12.72
CA LEU A 89 -6.59 -18.86 13.59
C LEU A 89 -5.93 -20.24 13.65
N ASP A 90 -5.41 -20.73 12.52
CA ASP A 90 -4.72 -22.01 12.45
C ASP A 90 -3.43 -22.02 13.29
N ASN A 91 -2.73 -20.87 13.36
CA ASN A 91 -1.45 -20.74 14.07
C ASN A 91 -1.58 -20.32 15.54
N TYR A 92 -2.54 -19.46 15.88
CA TYR A 92 -2.65 -18.84 17.23
C TYR A 92 -3.96 -19.20 17.96
N GLY A 93 -4.85 -19.95 17.32
CA GLY A 93 -6.14 -20.34 17.87
C GLY A 93 -7.14 -19.19 18.00
N SER A 94 -8.30 -19.49 18.57
CA SER A 94 -9.44 -18.55 18.64
C SER A 94 -9.18 -17.27 19.44
N LYS A 95 -8.16 -17.23 20.31
CA LYS A 95 -7.79 -16.05 21.10
C LYS A 95 -7.37 -14.86 20.24
N ILE A 96 -6.78 -15.10 19.06
CA ILE A 96 -6.34 -14.01 18.19
C ILE A 96 -7.50 -13.17 17.67
N LYS A 97 -8.67 -13.77 17.46
CA LYS A 97 -9.88 -13.04 17.06
C LYS A 97 -10.30 -12.03 18.14
N ALA A 98 -10.22 -12.41 19.41
CA ALA A 98 -10.53 -11.50 20.51
C ALA A 98 -9.51 -10.35 20.60
N GLU A 99 -8.23 -10.63 20.38
CA GLU A 99 -7.16 -9.63 20.42
C GLU A 99 -7.22 -8.65 19.24
N VAL A 100 -7.49 -9.15 18.04
CA VAL A 100 -7.73 -8.34 16.84
C VAL A 100 -8.96 -7.45 17.03
N ASN A 101 -10.02 -7.97 17.64
CA ASN A 101 -11.27 -7.23 17.86
C ASN A 101 -11.25 -6.32 19.09
N LYS A 102 -10.27 -6.43 19.99
CA LYS A 102 -10.22 -5.64 21.24
C LYS A 102 -10.31 -4.14 20.97
N ASP A 103 -9.54 -3.64 20.00
CA ASP A 103 -9.57 -2.23 19.62
C ASP A 103 -10.85 -1.84 18.89
N TYR A 104 -11.46 -2.77 18.14
CA TYR A 104 -12.75 -2.55 17.50
C TYR A 104 -13.84 -2.32 18.55
N PHE A 105 -13.90 -3.16 19.60
CA PHE A 105 -14.85 -3.00 20.69
C PHE A 105 -14.63 -1.70 21.47
N HIS A 106 -13.38 -1.35 21.79
CA HIS A 106 -13.07 -0.08 22.44
C HIS A 106 -13.46 1.13 21.57
N ARG A 107 -13.16 1.10 20.27
CA ARG A 107 -13.57 2.17 19.33
C ARG A 107 -15.09 2.28 19.20
N LYS A 108 -15.79 1.15 19.12
CA LYS A 108 -17.25 1.13 19.05
C LYS A 108 -17.88 1.70 20.33
N GLN A 109 -17.39 1.28 21.50
CA GLN A 109 -17.84 1.80 22.78
C GLN A 109 -17.58 3.30 22.92
N GLU A 110 -16.44 3.78 22.42
CA GLU A 110 -16.11 5.21 22.44
C GLU A 110 -17.03 6.02 21.50
N ILE A 111 -17.33 5.49 20.32
CA ILE A 111 -18.33 6.09 19.42
C ILE A 111 -19.69 6.17 20.12
N GLU A 112 -20.19 5.08 20.69
CA GLU A 112 -21.48 5.06 21.40
C GLU A 112 -21.50 6.06 22.58
N ARG A 113 -20.39 6.19 23.31
CA ARG A 113 -20.24 7.17 24.40
C ARG A 113 -20.30 8.60 23.88
N LEU A 114 -19.62 8.89 22.77
CA LEU A 114 -19.61 10.21 22.14
C LEU A 114 -20.96 10.56 21.52
N GLU A 115 -21.65 9.61 20.88
CA GLU A 115 -23.01 9.79 20.36
C GLU A 115 -24.00 10.08 21.50
N SER A 116 -23.89 9.35 22.62
CA SER A 116 -24.69 9.62 23.82
C SER A 116 -24.40 11.01 24.40
N ALA A 117 -23.12 11.44 24.41
CA ALA A 117 -22.74 12.78 24.83
C ALA A 117 -23.28 13.85 23.87
N LEU A 118 -23.29 13.57 22.57
CA LEU A 118 -23.84 14.47 21.53
C LEU A 118 -25.35 14.62 21.69
N ASN A 119 -26.08 13.57 22.08
CA ASN A 119 -27.50 13.68 22.39
C ASN A 119 -27.80 14.67 23.53
N LYS A 120 -26.87 14.78 24.49
CA LYS A 120 -26.99 15.73 25.61
C LYS A 120 -26.49 17.14 25.23
N ASN A 121 -25.53 17.23 24.31
CA ASN A 121 -25.00 18.48 23.81
C ASN A 121 -24.84 18.45 22.27
N PRO A 122 -25.93 18.67 21.51
CA PRO A 122 -25.92 18.50 20.05
C PRO A 122 -25.02 19.49 19.31
N LYS A 123 -24.69 20.63 19.95
CA LYS A 123 -23.83 21.69 19.40
C LYS A 123 -22.39 21.63 19.92
N SER A 124 -21.96 20.48 20.42
CA SER A 124 -20.56 20.30 20.81
C SER A 124 -19.67 20.12 19.59
N ARG A 125 -18.89 21.15 19.27
CA ARG A 125 -17.85 21.11 18.23
C ARG A 125 -16.88 19.94 18.46
N ASP A 126 -16.40 19.80 19.69
CA ASP A 126 -15.34 18.86 20.03
C ASP A 126 -15.81 17.40 19.92
N ILE A 127 -17.06 17.12 20.29
CA ILE A 127 -17.65 15.78 20.15
C ILE A 127 -17.82 15.42 18.67
N ASN A 128 -18.31 16.36 17.85
CA ASN A 128 -18.43 16.14 16.41
C ASN A 128 -17.05 15.91 15.75
N LEU A 129 -16.02 16.66 16.15
CA LEU A 129 -14.66 16.47 15.64
C LEU A 129 -14.06 15.12 16.07
N ALA A 130 -14.27 14.71 17.32
CA ALA A 130 -13.83 13.41 17.83
C ALA A 130 -14.49 12.24 17.08
N LEU A 131 -15.81 12.31 16.85
CA LEU A 131 -16.54 11.32 16.05
C LEU A 131 -16.02 11.27 14.62
N SER A 132 -15.80 12.43 13.98
CA SER A 132 -15.25 12.50 12.63
C SER A 132 -13.92 11.75 12.51
N LYS A 133 -12.97 12.01 13.41
CA LYS A 133 -11.66 11.35 13.44
C LYS A 133 -11.79 9.84 13.70
N LEU A 134 -12.67 9.43 14.60
CA LEU A 134 -12.89 8.00 14.87
C LEU A 134 -13.44 7.27 13.65
N TYR A 135 -14.44 7.84 12.96
CA TYR A 135 -14.96 7.24 11.73
C TYR A 135 -13.97 7.25 10.57
N GLU A 136 -13.10 8.26 10.49
CA GLU A 136 -12.00 8.29 9.52
C GLU A 136 -11.04 7.11 9.75
N THR A 137 -10.67 6.86 11.01
CA THR A 137 -9.82 5.72 11.36
C THR A 137 -10.48 4.36 11.14
N GLN A 138 -11.82 4.29 11.12
CA GLN A 138 -12.58 3.09 10.76
C GLN A 138 -12.77 2.90 9.25
N GLY A 139 -12.32 3.85 8.42
CA GLY A 139 -12.54 3.84 6.98
C GLY A 139 -13.96 4.26 6.56
N SER A 140 -14.82 4.65 7.51
CA SER A 140 -16.18 5.13 7.28
C SER A 140 -16.20 6.59 6.82
N LYS A 141 -15.65 6.87 5.63
CA LYS A 141 -15.51 8.23 5.07
C LYS A 141 -16.80 9.05 5.09
N LYS A 142 -17.95 8.41 4.82
CA LYS A 142 -19.26 9.08 4.82
C LYS A 142 -19.64 9.61 6.20
N GLN A 143 -19.47 8.80 7.24
CA GLN A 143 -19.75 9.21 8.62
C GLN A 143 -18.73 10.22 9.11
N ALA A 144 -17.45 10.01 8.77
CA ALA A 144 -16.37 10.96 9.09
C ALA A 144 -16.68 12.36 8.55
N GLN A 145 -17.07 12.46 7.26
CA GLN A 145 -17.46 13.72 6.64
C GLN A 145 -18.70 14.33 7.30
N PHE A 146 -19.74 13.52 7.54
CA PHE A 146 -20.97 14.01 8.17
C PHE A 146 -20.69 14.72 9.51
N TYR A 147 -19.92 14.10 10.39
CA TYR A 147 -19.58 14.71 11.68
C TYR A 147 -18.58 15.87 11.55
N LEU A 148 -17.71 15.87 10.55
CA LEU A 148 -16.83 17.00 10.27
C LEU A 148 -17.62 18.24 9.86
N GLU A 149 -18.60 18.09 8.97
CA GLU A 149 -19.49 19.18 8.54
C GLU A 149 -20.27 19.72 9.74
N LYS A 150 -20.76 18.85 10.63
CA LYS A 150 -21.41 19.29 11.87
C LYS A 150 -20.47 20.08 12.78
N ALA A 151 -19.21 19.71 12.88
CA ALA A 151 -18.23 20.49 13.63
C ALA A 151 -18.00 21.87 12.97
N LYS A 152 -17.91 21.93 11.63
CA LYS A 152 -17.73 23.17 10.85
C LYS A 152 -18.93 24.10 10.89
N GLU A 153 -20.14 23.56 10.92
CA GLU A 153 -21.38 24.34 11.14
C GLU A 153 -21.33 25.10 12.48
N ILE A 154 -20.67 24.53 13.50
CA ILE A 154 -20.55 25.12 14.83
C ILE A 154 -19.35 26.08 14.90
N ASP A 155 -18.21 25.68 14.32
CA ASP A 155 -16.96 26.45 14.30
C ASP A 155 -16.31 26.41 12.90
N PRO A 156 -16.56 27.44 12.07
CA PRO A 156 -16.02 27.50 10.71
C PRO A 156 -14.49 27.63 10.62
N THR A 157 -13.79 27.80 11.75
CA THR A 157 -12.32 27.88 11.76
C THR A 157 -11.65 26.52 11.65
N ILE A 158 -12.43 25.43 11.81
CA ILE A 158 -11.98 24.05 11.57
C ILE A 158 -11.65 23.87 10.08
N LYS A 159 -10.42 23.45 9.80
CA LYS A 159 -9.92 23.16 8.44
C LYS A 159 -10.30 21.74 8.02
#